data_AF-A0A7R9EPC7-F1
#
_entry.id   AF-A0A7R9EPC7-F1
#
_cell.length_a   1.000
_cell.length_b   1.000
_cell.length_c   1.000
_cell.angle_alpha   90.00
_cell.angle_beta   90.00
_cell.angle_gamma   90.00
#
_symmetry.space_group_name_H-M   'P 1'
#
loop_
_entity.id
_entity.type
_entity.pdbx_description
1 polymer ?
#
loop_
_entity_poly.entity_id
_entity_poly.type
_entity_poly.pdbx_seq_one_letter_code
_entity_poly.pdbx_strand_id
1 'polypeptide(L)'
;PQKGKQGTKGQKQILDENIATLNFYRNMVFIANGIYLIVMCVISDSFSWQTIVSNQSLCLFIFVKVMGLFSAAAYISSYQFMAYMAKPTYNDSGQILDSGVDLNMEGGIAEHVKDLIILTTGCQLLSLFSNYFWFLWLLVSVF
;
A
#
# COMPACT_ATOMS: atom_id res chain seq x y z
N PRO A 1 -6.89 21.79 -26.56
CA PRO A 1 -5.74 20.93 -26.96
C PRO A 1 -6.05 19.44 -26.76
N GLN A 2 -6.38 18.73 -27.84
CA GLN A 2 -6.58 17.28 -27.79
C GLN A 2 -5.24 16.61 -27.48
N LYS A 3 -5.11 16.00 -26.29
CA LYS A 3 -3.97 15.18 -25.88
C LYS A 3 -3.76 14.13 -26.97
N GLY A 4 -2.65 14.22 -27.71
CA GLY A 4 -2.31 13.27 -28.75
C GLY A 4 -2.31 11.86 -28.18
N LYS A 5 -2.78 10.88 -28.97
CA LYS A 5 -2.78 9.46 -28.58
C LYS A 5 -1.40 9.10 -28.03
N GLN A 6 -1.35 8.75 -26.75
CA GLN A 6 -0.14 8.32 -26.06
C GLN A 6 0.44 7.15 -26.86
N GLY A 7 1.70 7.25 -27.28
CA GLY A 7 2.35 6.21 -28.08
C GLY A 7 2.24 4.86 -27.36
N THR A 8 1.81 3.83 -28.06
CA THR A 8 1.67 2.48 -27.49
C THR A 8 3.06 1.96 -27.14
N LYS A 9 3.37 1.88 -25.84
CA LYS A 9 4.53 1.17 -25.32
C LYS A 9 4.50 -0.30 -25.78
N GLY A 10 5.66 -0.90 -25.99
CA GLY A 10 5.73 -2.33 -26.34
C GLY A 10 5.25 -3.21 -25.19
N GLN A 11 4.54 -4.31 -25.48
CA GLN A 11 4.00 -5.22 -24.47
C GLN A 11 5.06 -5.74 -23.49
N LYS A 12 6.28 -6.02 -23.97
CA LYS A 12 7.40 -6.41 -23.10
C LYS A 12 7.83 -5.29 -22.14
N GLN A 13 7.85 -4.05 -22.62
CA GLN A 13 8.18 -2.89 -21.78
C GLN A 13 7.11 -2.68 -20.70
N ILE A 14 5.82 -2.77 -21.05
CA ILE A 14 4.71 -2.66 -20.09
C ILE A 14 4.83 -3.74 -19.01
N LEU A 15 5.15 -4.97 -19.39
CA LEU A 15 5.35 -6.07 -18.45
C LEU A 15 6.50 -5.79 -17.46
N ASP A 16 7.67 -5.41 -17.98
CA ASP A 16 8.85 -5.13 -17.15
C ASP A 16 8.59 -3.94 -16.20
N GLU A 17 7.94 -2.88 -16.70
CA GLU A 17 7.53 -1.72 -15.90
C GLU A 17 6.50 -2.08 -14.82
N ASN A 18 5.50 -2.91 -15.15
CA ASN A 18 4.50 -3.39 -14.20
C ASN A 18 5.13 -4.20 -13.05
N ILE A 19 6.07 -5.09 -13.38
CA ILE A 19 6.80 -5.88 -12.38
C ILE A 19 7.63 -4.95 -11.48
N ALA A 20 8.31 -3.96 -12.05
CA ALA A 20 9.07 -2.98 -11.28
C ALA A 20 8.17 -2.18 -10.34
N THR A 21 7.01 -1.72 -10.82
CA THR A 21 6.01 -1.00 -10.01
C THR A 21 5.50 -1.87 -8.85
N LEU A 22 5.08 -3.11 -9.12
CA LEU A 22 4.62 -4.02 -8.06
C LEU A 22 5.71 -4.25 -7.01
N ASN A 23 6.95 -4.49 -7.42
CA ASN A 23 8.07 -4.68 -6.49
C ASN A 23 8.34 -3.44 -5.65
N PHE A 24 8.27 -2.25 -6.23
CA PHE A 24 8.44 -0.99 -5.50
C PHE A 24 7.40 -0.83 -4.37
N TYR A 25 6.11 -0.97 -4.69
CA TYR A 25 5.04 -0.84 -3.69
C TYR A 25 5.06 -1.98 -2.67
N ARG A 26 5.40 -3.19 -3.08
CA ARG A 26 5.59 -4.31 -2.15
C ARG A 26 6.69 -4.01 -1.13
N ASN A 27 7.84 -3.53 -1.58
CA ASN A 27 8.96 -3.20 -0.70
C ASN A 27 8.60 -2.03 0.23
N MET A 28 7.93 -0.99 -0.29
CA MET A 28 7.42 0.12 0.52
C MET A 28 6.50 -0.37 1.66
N VAL A 29 5.52 -1.22 1.34
CA VAL A 29 4.60 -1.81 2.33
C VAL A 29 5.35 -2.64 3.37
N PHE A 30 6.30 -3.48 2.96
CA PHE A 30 7.08 -4.28 3.90
C PHE A 30 7.96 -3.43 4.82
N ILE A 31 8.60 -2.38 4.29
CA ILE A 31 9.40 -1.45 5.08
C ILE A 31 8.52 -0.71 6.09
N ALA A 32 7.37 -0.18 5.66
CA ALA A 32 6.44 0.53 6.53
C ALA A 32 5.92 -0.35 7.67
N ASN A 33 5.49 -1.57 7.36
CA ASN A 33 5.05 -2.53 8.37
C ASN A 33 6.20 -2.96 9.29
N GLY A 34 7.39 -3.19 8.75
CA GLY A 34 8.58 -3.54 9.53
C GLY A 34 8.92 -2.46 10.56
N ILE A 35 9.00 -1.20 10.13
CA ILE A 35 9.25 -0.05 11.03
C ILE A 35 8.14 0.05 12.09
N TYR A 36 6.87 0.01 11.65
CA TYR A 36 5.72 0.13 12.55
C TYR A 36 5.73 -0.97 13.63
N LEU A 37 5.95 -2.23 13.23
CA LEU A 37 5.99 -3.35 14.16
C LEU A 37 7.19 -3.27 15.11
N ILE A 38 8.39 -2.95 14.61
CA ILE A 38 9.59 -2.81 15.45
C ILE A 38 9.36 -1.72 16.52
N VAL A 39 8.91 -0.54 16.12
CA VAL A 39 8.65 0.57 17.05
C VAL A 39 7.57 0.18 18.06
N MET A 40 6.49 -0.46 17.60
CA MET A 40 5.42 -0.92 18.48
C MET A 40 5.89 -2.01 19.46
N CYS A 41 6.78 -2.92 19.06
CA CYS A 41 7.35 -3.95 19.94
C CYS A 41 8.30 -3.34 20.99
N VAL A 42 9.20 -2.43 20.58
CA VAL A 42 10.15 -1.78 21.50
C VAL A 42 9.42 -0.90 22.54
N ILE A 43 8.39 -0.17 22.10
CA ILE A 43 7.57 0.65 23.00
C ILE A 43 6.74 -0.26 23.94
N SER A 44 6.19 -1.37 23.45
CA SER A 44 5.42 -2.28 24.30
C SER A 44 6.25 -2.98 25.38
N ASP A 45 7.51 -3.34 25.09
CA ASP A 45 8.40 -3.98 26.07
C ASP A 45 8.89 -3.01 27.15
N SER A 46 8.94 -1.71 26.83
CA SER A 46 9.32 -0.65 27.77
C SER A 46 8.20 -0.29 28.75
N PHE A 47 6.94 -0.60 28.42
CA PHE A 47 5.77 -0.36 29.26
C PHE A 47 5.39 -1.64 30.01
N SER A 48 5.77 -1.74 31.29
CA SER A 48 5.41 -2.88 32.14
C SER A 48 3.90 -3.16 32.13
N TRP A 49 3.51 -4.43 32.24
CA TRP A 49 2.13 -4.92 32.29
C TRP A 49 1.19 -4.08 33.20
N GLN A 50 1.73 -3.50 34.27
CA GLN A 50 1.00 -2.64 35.22
C GLN A 50 0.51 -1.31 34.62
N THR A 51 1.18 -0.73 33.62
CA THR A 51 0.75 0.52 32.96
C THR A 51 -0.27 0.27 31.84
N ILE A 52 -0.27 -0.95 31.27
CA ILE A 52 -1.18 -1.40 30.20
C ILE A 52 -2.61 -1.66 30.76
N VAL A 53 -2.73 -2.12 32.01
CA VAL A 53 -4.02 -2.49 32.64
C VAL A 53 -4.82 -1.28 33.16
N SER A 54 -4.27 -0.07 33.10
CA SER A 54 -5.06 1.16 33.23
C SER A 54 -6.13 1.21 32.13
N ASN A 55 -7.41 1.36 32.51
CA ASN A 55 -8.55 1.36 31.57
C ASN A 55 -8.40 2.39 30.43
N GLN A 56 -7.69 3.51 30.64
CA GLN A 56 -7.42 4.49 29.58
C GLN A 56 -6.31 4.05 28.59
N SER A 57 -5.31 3.30 29.05
CA SER A 57 -4.21 2.79 28.22
C SER A 57 -4.63 1.62 27.34
N LEU A 58 -5.57 0.80 27.82
CA LEU A 58 -6.06 -0.39 27.10
C LEU A 58 -6.81 -0.03 25.81
N CYS A 59 -7.69 0.98 25.86
CA CYS A 59 -8.46 1.42 24.68
C CYS A 59 -7.54 1.93 23.56
N LEU A 60 -6.54 2.75 23.91
CA LEU A 60 -5.57 3.26 22.94
C LEU A 60 -4.71 2.13 22.36
N PHE A 61 -4.29 1.17 23.18
CA PHE A 61 -3.52 0.02 22.72
C PHE A 61 -4.31 -0.85 21.73
N ILE A 62 -5.57 -1.16 22.04
CA ILE A 62 -6.47 -1.89 21.13
C ILE A 62 -6.68 -1.10 19.85
N PHE A 63 -6.95 0.21 19.94
CA PHE A 63 -7.14 1.08 18.79
C PHE A 63 -5.95 1.05 17.83
N VAL A 64 -4.73 1.21 18.33
CA VAL A 64 -3.49 1.21 17.52
C VAL A 64 -3.25 -0.15 16.85
N LYS A 65 -3.54 -1.27 17.53
CA LYS A 65 -3.43 -2.62 16.95
C LYS A 65 -4.49 -2.85 15.86
N VAL A 66 -5.73 -2.43 16.11
CA VAL A 66 -6.83 -2.52 15.12
C VAL A 66 -6.49 -1.69 13.88
N MET A 67 -6.00 -0.47 14.05
CA MET A 67 -5.60 0.39 12.92
C MET A 67 -4.38 -0.16 12.16
N GLY A 68 -3.45 -0.83 12.85
CA GLY A 68 -2.37 -1.57 12.22
C GLY A 68 -2.87 -2.73 11.35
N LEU A 69 -3.82 -3.53 11.86
CA LEU A 69 -4.46 -4.61 11.10
C LEU A 69 -5.28 -4.09 9.91
N PHE A 70 -6.00 -2.99 10.10
CA PHE A 70 -6.73 -2.31 9.03
C PHE A 70 -5.79 -1.86 7.91
N SER A 71 -4.64 -1.26 8.26
CA SER A 71 -3.61 -0.86 7.29
C SER A 71 -3.06 -2.06 6.55
N ALA A 72 -2.77 -3.16 7.25
CA ALA A 72 -2.32 -4.41 6.62
C ALA A 72 -3.34 -4.96 5.62
N ALA A 73 -4.63 -4.97 5.98
CA ALA A 73 -5.70 -5.38 5.08
C ALA A 73 -5.81 -4.48 3.86
N ALA A 74 -5.70 -3.15 4.03
CA ALA A 74 -5.70 -2.19 2.93
C ALA A 74 -4.51 -2.42 1.97
N TYR A 75 -3.30 -2.67 2.49
CA TYR A 75 -2.16 -2.98 1.63
C TYR A 75 -2.33 -4.27 0.85
N ILE A 76 -2.80 -5.34 1.51
CA ILE A 76 -3.00 -6.64 0.87
C ILE A 76 -4.04 -6.50 -0.25
N SER A 77 -5.16 -5.83 0.01
CA SER A 77 -6.21 -5.65 -0.99
C SER A 77 -5.75 -4.78 -2.17
N SER A 78 -5.10 -3.64 -1.90
CA SER A 78 -4.55 -2.76 -2.94
C SER A 78 -3.47 -3.45 -3.78
N TYR A 79 -2.54 -4.15 -3.14
CA TYR A 79 -1.49 -4.88 -3.85
C TYR A 79 -2.07 -6.01 -4.70
N GLN A 80 -2.99 -6.80 -4.14
CA GLN A 80 -3.65 -7.89 -4.87
C GLN A 80 -4.43 -7.37 -6.08
N PHE A 81 -5.08 -6.23 -5.95
CA PHE A 81 -5.79 -5.58 -7.04
C PHE A 81 -4.83 -5.14 -8.16
N MET A 82 -3.71 -4.47 -7.83
CA MET A 82 -2.69 -4.12 -8.83
C MET A 82 -2.07 -5.35 -9.50
N ALA A 83 -1.77 -6.39 -8.72
CA ALA A 83 -1.18 -7.63 -9.24
C ALA A 83 -2.13 -8.37 -10.19
N TYR A 84 -3.44 -8.32 -9.90
CA TYR A 84 -4.46 -8.87 -10.79
C TYR A 84 -4.56 -8.10 -12.11
N MET A 85 -4.53 -6.76 -12.05
CA MET A 85 -4.57 -5.91 -13.24
C MET A 85 -3.34 -6.07 -14.14
N ALA A 86 -2.17 -6.24 -13.54
CA ALA A 86 -0.90 -6.37 -14.25
C ALA A 86 -0.58 -7.80 -14.71
N LYS A 87 -1.50 -8.77 -14.52
CA LYS A 87 -1.24 -10.17 -14.80
C LYS A 87 -1.04 -10.40 -16.32
N PRO A 88 0.15 -10.85 -16.76
CA PRO A 88 0.37 -11.16 -18.16
C PRO A 88 -0.29 -12.49 -18.57
N THR A 89 -0.67 -12.57 -19.83
CA THR A 89 -1.13 -13.79 -20.50
C THR A 89 -0.11 -14.19 -21.56
N TYR A 90 0.26 -15.46 -21.58
CA TYR A 90 1.22 -16.02 -22.52
C TYR A 90 0.52 -17.02 -23.46
N ASN A 91 1.05 -17.19 -24.66
CA ASN A 91 0.62 -18.25 -25.57
C ASN A 91 1.30 -19.59 -25.24
N ASP A 92 0.88 -20.67 -25.91
CA ASP A 92 1.44 -22.03 -25.73
C ASP A 92 2.94 -22.12 -26.06
N SER A 93 3.48 -21.14 -26.79
CA SER A 93 4.90 -21.02 -27.16
C SER A 93 5.70 -20.14 -26.19
N GLY A 94 5.10 -19.63 -25.10
CA GLY A 94 5.74 -18.77 -24.10
C GLY A 94 5.94 -17.31 -24.52
N GLN A 95 5.36 -16.88 -25.64
CA GLN A 95 5.36 -15.47 -26.05
C GLN A 95 4.23 -14.69 -25.35
N ILE A 96 4.48 -13.42 -25.08
CA ILE A 96 3.51 -12.52 -24.44
C ILE A 96 2.34 -12.31 -25.41
N LEU A 97 1.15 -12.79 -25.02
CA LEU A 97 -0.10 -12.53 -25.74
C LEU A 97 -0.71 -11.20 -25.27
N ASP A 98 -0.69 -10.97 -23.97
CA ASP A 98 -1.14 -9.74 -23.32
C ASP A 98 -0.23 -9.42 -22.12
N SER A 99 0.22 -8.18 -22.00
CA SER A 99 1.04 -7.70 -20.88
C SER A 99 0.23 -7.36 -19.63
N GLY A 100 -1.11 -7.41 -19.72
CA GLY A 100 -2.00 -6.88 -18.71
C GLY A 100 -2.14 -5.36 -18.81
N VAL A 101 -2.87 -4.77 -17.86
CA VAL A 101 -3.09 -3.32 -17.82
C VAL A 101 -1.80 -2.61 -17.40
N ASP A 102 -1.39 -1.56 -18.12
CA ASP A 102 -0.26 -0.70 -17.73
C ASP A 102 -0.61 0.04 -16.42
N LEU A 103 0.05 -0.33 -15.32
CA LEU A 103 -0.13 0.30 -14.00
C LEU A 103 0.41 1.73 -13.95
N ASN A 104 1.23 2.13 -14.93
CA ASN A 104 1.87 3.43 -15.03
C ASN A 104 1.19 4.33 -16.08
N MET A 105 0.01 3.93 -16.59
CA MET A 105 -0.81 4.76 -17.47
C MET A 105 -1.41 5.94 -16.69
N GLU A 106 -1.19 7.17 -17.19
CA GLU A 106 -1.74 8.41 -16.60
C GLU A 106 -3.27 8.38 -16.59
N GLY A 107 -3.89 8.64 -15.45
CA GLY A 107 -5.36 8.63 -15.29
C GLY A 107 -5.97 7.23 -15.29
N GLY A 108 -5.14 6.18 -15.11
CA GLY A 108 -5.62 4.81 -14.92
C GLY A 108 -6.08 4.55 -13.49
N ILE A 109 -6.95 3.55 -13.29
CA ILE A 109 -7.43 3.13 -11.96
C ILE A 109 -6.27 2.77 -11.03
N ALA A 110 -5.16 2.24 -11.57
CA ALA A 110 -3.96 1.91 -10.83
C ALA A 110 -3.32 3.12 -10.12
N GLU A 111 -3.50 4.34 -10.64
CA GLU A 111 -3.03 5.59 -9.99
C GLU A 111 -3.67 5.77 -8.62
N HIS A 112 -5.00 5.68 -8.56
CA HIS A 112 -5.75 5.77 -7.30
C HIS A 112 -5.35 4.66 -6.30
N VAL A 113 -5.04 3.46 -6.79
CA VAL A 113 -4.60 2.36 -5.92
C VAL A 113 -3.18 2.58 -5.38
N LYS A 114 -2.29 3.16 -6.19
CA LYS A 114 -0.96 3.58 -5.76
C LYS A 114 -1.05 4.68 -4.70
N ASP A 115 -1.91 5.67 -4.90
CA ASP A 115 -2.14 6.76 -3.96
C ASP A 115 -2.72 6.26 -2.63
N LEU A 116 -3.61 5.28 -2.68
CA LEU A 116 -4.14 4.60 -1.48
C LEU A 116 -3.03 3.92 -0.65
N ILE A 117 -2.07 3.27 -1.31
CA ILE A 117 -0.92 2.64 -0.62
C ILE A 117 0.01 3.71 -0.02
N ILE A 118 0.29 4.78 -0.76
CA ILE A 118 1.13 5.89 -0.29
C ILE A 118 0.48 6.58 0.91
N LEU A 119 -0.81 6.88 0.82
CA LEU A 119 -1.58 7.50 1.90
C LEU A 119 -1.57 6.60 3.15
N THR A 120 -1.85 5.31 3.00
CA THR A 120 -1.86 4.36 4.12
C THR A 120 -0.47 4.24 4.75
N THR A 121 0.59 4.24 3.93
CA THR A 121 2.00 4.25 4.40
C THR A 121 2.31 5.50 5.20
N GLY A 122 1.89 6.67 4.69
CA GLY A 122 2.02 7.94 5.40
C GLY A 122 1.28 7.92 6.74
N CYS A 123 -0.01 7.55 6.74
CA CYS A 123 -0.82 7.42 7.95
C CYS A 123 -0.14 6.52 8.98
N GLN A 124 0.33 5.34 8.57
CA GLN A 124 0.94 4.36 9.46
C GLN A 124 2.25 4.88 10.07
N LEU A 125 3.14 5.46 9.26
CA LEU A 125 4.42 5.98 9.77
C LEU A 125 4.25 7.24 10.60
N LEU A 126 3.38 8.17 10.18
CA LEU A 126 3.10 9.37 10.98
C LEU A 126 2.37 9.04 12.28
N SER A 127 1.57 7.97 12.31
CA SER A 127 0.87 7.53 13.52
C SER A 127 1.82 7.18 14.67
N LEU A 128 3.07 6.83 14.36
CA LEU A 128 4.13 6.59 15.36
C LEU A 128 4.48 7.84 16.16
N PHE A 129 4.30 9.03 15.57
CA PHE A 129 4.50 10.31 16.26
C PHE A 129 3.22 10.78 16.97
N SER A 130 2.06 10.59 16.33
CA SER A 130 0.78 11.03 16.88
C SER A 130 -0.41 10.27 16.29
N ASN A 131 -1.30 9.78 17.16
CA ASN A 131 -2.50 9.05 16.74
C ASN A 131 -3.50 9.89 15.93
N TYR A 132 -3.41 11.23 15.98
CA TYR A 132 -4.27 12.09 15.16
C TYR A 132 -4.01 11.93 13.66
N PHE A 133 -2.84 11.41 13.25
CA PHE A 133 -2.54 11.18 11.85
C PHE A 133 -3.38 10.08 11.20
N TRP A 134 -4.06 9.24 11.98
CA TRP A 134 -5.07 8.32 11.44
C TRP A 134 -6.22 9.05 10.74
N PHE A 135 -6.51 10.31 11.11
CA PHE A 135 -7.52 11.11 10.42
C PHE A 135 -7.12 11.51 8.99
N LEU A 136 -5.85 11.42 8.62
CA LEU A 136 -5.42 11.61 7.22
C LEU A 136 -6.06 10.57 6.28
N TRP A 137 -6.50 9.42 6.81
CA TRP A 137 -7.21 8.43 6.02
C TRP A 137 -8.54 8.96 5.48
N LEU A 138 -9.13 10.01 6.07
CA LEU A 138 -10.31 10.69 5.53
C LEU A 138 -10.05 11.36 4.17
N LEU A 139 -8.77 11.59 3.80
CA LEU A 139 -8.40 12.08 2.47
C LEU A 139 -8.57 11.03 1.38
N VAL A 140 -8.84 9.76 1.72
CA VAL A 140 -9.06 8.71 0.73
C VAL A 140 -10.20 9.03 -0.23
N SER A 141 -11.22 9.78 0.21
CA SER A 141 -12.38 10.17 -0.61
C SER A 141 -12.07 11.30 -1.61
N VAL A 142 -10.88 11.90 -1.52
CA VAL A 142 -10.41 12.94 -2.43
C VAL A 142 -9.82 12.34 -3.71
N PHE A 143 -9.41 11.07 -3.65
CA PHE A 143 -8.86 10.30 -4.77
C PHE A 143 -9.94 9.41 -5.38
#